data_AF-A0A973I5J6-F1
#
_entry.id   AF-A0A973I5J6-F1
#
_cell.length_a   1.000
_cell.length_b   1.000
_cell.length_c   1.000
_cell.angle_alpha   90.00
_cell.angle_beta   90.00
_cell.angle_gamma   90.00
#
_symmetry.space_group_name_H-M   'P 1'
#
loop_
_entity.id
_entity.type
_entity.pdbx_description
1 polymer ?
#
loop_
_entity_poly.entity_id
_entity_poly.type
_entity_poly.pdbx_seq_one_letter_code
_entity_poly.pdbx_strand_id
1 'polypeptide(L)'
;MKTIINLVDDGQLWKFHGGIHPPSRKERTNKKLIEVVAMPDALYLSLEQHIGQPAIAVVKVGDSVTKGQLLAKQDGFISAAIIAPTSGIIKEIGLFSNNHPSGIAAQTITLTPDHLDTWRERQPLTINDDKTAIINRIKEAGITGLGGASFPSAVKLSTNAAIDFLIINGAECEPYITSDDALMQQHSDSIIAGVEIMATLINPKRIIIAIEDNKPQAIIAMEKAAEDVANKLEIIIRAIPTLYPAGGEKQLIEVLTSKQVPSGKIPADIGVLVQNVATSHAIAQAVLLDHPLLSRIVTVTGDLVAQPGNYQVPLGMSIEQLLI
;
A
#
# COMPACT_ATOMS: atom_id res chain seq x y z
N MET A 1 -4.23 -4.80 37.59
CA MET A 1 -3.34 -3.99 36.73
C MET A 1 -3.96 -3.97 35.33
N LYS A 2 -4.11 -2.81 34.67
CA LYS A 2 -4.69 -2.75 33.31
C LYS A 2 -3.73 -3.46 32.34
N THR A 3 -4.27 -4.27 31.43
CA THR A 3 -3.47 -4.89 30.35
C THR A 3 -3.13 -3.82 29.30
N ILE A 4 -2.16 -4.11 28.43
CA ILE A 4 -1.80 -3.21 27.33
C ILE A 4 -2.98 -2.92 26.40
N ILE A 5 -3.85 -3.91 26.16
CA ILE A 5 -5.07 -3.76 25.37
C ILE A 5 -6.01 -2.76 26.04
N ASN A 6 -6.23 -2.88 27.35
CA ASN A 6 -7.10 -1.94 28.07
C ASN A 6 -6.56 -0.49 27.99
N LEU A 7 -5.24 -0.31 28.04
CA LEU A 7 -4.63 1.02 27.92
C LEU A 7 -4.82 1.60 26.51
N VAL A 8 -4.73 0.76 25.46
CA VAL A 8 -5.01 1.15 24.08
C VAL A 8 -6.48 1.53 23.89
N ASP A 9 -7.39 0.74 24.46
CA ASP A 9 -8.84 1.00 24.42
C ASP A 9 -9.17 2.34 25.12
N ASP A 10 -8.52 2.65 26.24
CA ASP A 10 -8.61 3.93 26.96
C ASP A 10 -7.98 5.12 26.21
N GLY A 11 -7.30 4.87 25.09
CA GLY A 11 -6.65 5.89 24.27
C GLY A 11 -5.31 6.39 24.77
N GLN A 12 -4.62 5.58 25.58
CA GLN A 12 -3.24 5.86 25.95
C GLN A 12 -2.33 5.83 24.71
N LEU A 13 -1.51 6.87 24.58
CA LEU A 13 -0.40 6.94 23.64
C LEU A 13 0.91 7.06 24.41
N TRP A 14 1.96 6.46 23.86
CA TRP A 14 3.31 6.50 24.39
C TRP A 14 4.20 7.39 23.52
N LYS A 15 5.38 7.71 24.05
CA LYS A 15 6.37 8.53 23.37
C LYS A 15 7.59 7.66 23.06
N PHE A 16 8.14 7.80 21.86
CA PHE A 16 9.46 7.27 21.53
C PHE A 16 10.52 8.35 21.73
N HIS A 17 11.79 7.95 21.77
CA HIS A 17 12.91 8.87 21.92
C HIS A 17 13.19 9.63 20.61
N GLY A 18 13.26 10.97 20.70
CA GLY A 18 13.60 11.85 19.58
C GLY A 18 12.38 12.39 18.83
N GLY A 19 12.55 12.59 17.52
CA GLY A 19 11.55 13.17 16.64
C GLY A 19 11.64 14.69 16.47
N ILE A 20 11.15 15.19 15.34
CA ILE A 20 11.17 16.62 14.98
C ILE A 20 9.85 17.04 14.30
N HIS A 21 9.60 18.35 14.23
CA HIS A 21 8.50 18.95 13.46
C HIS A 21 9.06 19.67 12.23
N PRO A 22 9.35 18.97 11.13
CA PRO A 22 9.81 19.62 9.91
C PRO A 22 8.66 20.47 9.33
N PRO A 23 8.97 21.55 8.56
CA PRO A 23 7.94 22.25 7.80
C PRO A 23 7.18 21.28 6.89
N SER A 24 5.86 21.23 7.02
CA SER A 24 5.01 20.21 6.38
C SER A 24 5.02 20.29 4.85
N ARG A 25 4.91 21.51 4.29
CA ARG A 25 4.90 21.78 2.84
C ARG A 25 3.80 21.04 2.07
N LYS A 26 2.65 20.83 2.72
CA LYS A 26 1.50 20.06 2.19
C LYS A 26 0.40 20.94 1.61
N GLU A 27 0.50 22.26 1.76
CA GLU A 27 -0.56 23.23 1.45
C GLU A 27 -0.95 23.25 -0.04
N ARG A 28 -0.05 22.79 -0.91
CA ARG A 28 -0.27 22.75 -2.36
C ARG A 28 -1.10 21.56 -2.83
N THR A 29 -1.22 20.51 -2.00
CA THR A 29 -1.78 19.21 -2.41
C THR A 29 -2.83 18.65 -1.44
N ASN A 30 -2.82 19.03 -0.16
CA ASN A 30 -3.69 18.46 0.89
C ASN A 30 -5.21 18.70 0.73
N LYS A 31 -5.61 19.58 -0.19
CA LYS A 31 -7.03 19.85 -0.51
C LYS A 31 -7.43 19.38 -1.90
N LYS A 32 -6.53 18.70 -2.62
CA LYS A 32 -6.77 18.23 -3.98
C LYS A 32 -7.27 16.81 -3.98
N LEU A 33 -8.26 16.56 -4.81
CA LEU A 33 -8.75 15.21 -5.09
C LEU A 33 -7.67 14.39 -5.79
N ILE A 34 -7.86 13.06 -5.79
CA ILE A 34 -7.01 12.17 -6.55
C ILE A 34 -7.43 12.26 -8.02
N GLU A 35 -6.48 12.57 -8.89
CA GLU A 35 -6.71 12.67 -10.34
C GLU A 35 -6.09 11.48 -11.06
N VAL A 36 -6.74 10.99 -12.12
CA VAL A 36 -6.19 9.91 -12.96
C VAL A 36 -5.33 10.54 -14.05
N VAL A 37 -4.08 10.11 -14.16
CA VAL A 37 -3.18 10.59 -15.23
C VAL A 37 -3.53 9.97 -16.57
N ALA A 38 -3.18 10.66 -17.66
CA ALA A 38 -3.29 10.10 -19.00
C ALA A 38 -2.37 8.87 -19.14
N MET A 39 -2.85 7.82 -19.83
CA MET A 39 -2.03 6.65 -20.11
C MET A 39 -0.84 7.04 -21.00
N PRO A 40 0.41 6.68 -20.64
CA PRO A 40 1.58 7.05 -21.43
C PRO A 40 1.76 6.11 -22.63
N ASP A 41 2.62 6.49 -23.58
CA ASP A 41 2.93 5.66 -24.75
C ASP A 41 3.78 4.41 -24.43
N ALA A 42 4.38 4.37 -23.25
CA ALA A 42 5.21 3.26 -22.79
C ALA A 42 5.18 3.15 -21.26
N LEU A 43 5.14 1.91 -20.77
CA LEU A 43 5.27 1.55 -19.36
C LEU A 43 6.48 0.63 -19.18
N TYR A 44 7.31 0.93 -18.17
CA TYR A 44 8.55 0.25 -17.85
C TYR A 44 8.42 -0.50 -16.52
N LEU A 45 8.09 -1.78 -16.60
CA LEU A 45 7.82 -2.63 -15.43
C LEU A 45 9.07 -3.40 -15.04
N SER A 46 9.86 -2.83 -14.11
CA SER A 46 11.04 -3.51 -13.55
C SER A 46 10.63 -4.85 -12.93
N LEU A 47 11.44 -5.90 -13.11
CA LEU A 47 11.27 -7.20 -12.46
C LEU A 47 11.65 -7.17 -10.96
N GLU A 48 12.22 -6.06 -10.49
CA GLU A 48 12.74 -5.85 -9.13
C GLU A 48 11.90 -4.83 -8.34
N GLN A 49 10.57 -4.95 -8.34
CA GLN A 49 9.67 -3.97 -7.66
C GLN A 49 9.57 -4.13 -6.13
N HIS A 50 10.20 -5.15 -5.57
CA HIS A 50 10.13 -5.55 -4.17
C HIS A 50 11.50 -5.95 -3.64
N ILE A 51 11.66 -6.03 -2.32
CA ILE A 51 12.93 -6.40 -1.68
C ILE A 51 13.37 -7.86 -1.92
N GLY A 52 12.50 -8.65 -2.53
CA GLY A 52 12.68 -10.07 -2.83
C GLY A 52 13.52 -10.37 -4.07
N GLN A 53 13.53 -11.65 -4.47
CA GLN A 53 14.14 -12.08 -5.72
C GLN A 53 13.34 -11.54 -6.92
N PRO A 54 14.01 -11.06 -7.99
CA PRO A 54 13.35 -10.53 -9.18
C PRO A 54 12.30 -11.50 -9.72
N ALA A 55 11.15 -10.98 -10.16
CA ALA A 55 10.12 -11.79 -10.80
C ALA A 55 10.60 -12.36 -12.14
N ILE A 56 10.09 -13.51 -12.54
CA ILE A 56 10.42 -14.17 -13.81
C ILE A 56 9.34 -13.83 -14.83
N ALA A 57 9.72 -13.13 -15.91
CA ALA A 57 8.82 -12.85 -17.02
C ALA A 57 8.22 -14.15 -17.61
N VAL A 58 6.91 -14.15 -17.83
CA VAL A 58 6.17 -15.26 -18.47
C VAL A 58 5.64 -14.91 -19.85
N VAL A 59 5.75 -13.64 -20.24
CA VAL A 59 5.46 -13.12 -21.57
C VAL A 59 6.73 -13.00 -22.42
N LYS A 60 6.57 -12.79 -23.72
CA LYS A 60 7.63 -12.61 -24.71
C LYS A 60 7.44 -11.29 -25.47
N VAL A 61 8.53 -10.80 -26.06
CA VAL A 61 8.48 -9.67 -26.99
C VAL A 61 7.53 -10.00 -28.15
N GLY A 62 6.63 -9.07 -28.46
CA GLY A 62 5.59 -9.21 -29.48
C GLY A 62 4.26 -9.77 -28.96
N ASP A 63 4.18 -10.26 -27.73
CA ASP A 63 2.92 -10.73 -27.15
C ASP A 63 1.93 -9.57 -26.98
N SER A 64 0.68 -9.80 -27.37
CA SER A 64 -0.46 -8.95 -26.98
C SER A 64 -0.95 -9.38 -25.60
N VAL A 65 -1.16 -8.41 -24.71
CA VAL A 65 -1.56 -8.64 -23.32
C VAL A 65 -2.81 -7.83 -22.98
N THR A 66 -3.60 -8.37 -22.07
CA THR A 66 -4.79 -7.69 -21.52
C THR A 66 -4.47 -7.02 -20.18
N LYS A 67 -5.24 -6.00 -19.81
CA LYS A 67 -5.16 -5.38 -18.49
C LYS A 67 -5.46 -6.40 -17.40
N GLY A 68 -4.64 -6.41 -16.35
CA GLY A 68 -4.73 -7.38 -15.27
C GLY A 68 -4.06 -8.72 -15.57
N GLN A 69 -3.48 -8.93 -16.77
CA GLN A 69 -2.78 -10.17 -17.11
C GLN A 69 -1.43 -10.28 -16.39
N LEU A 70 -1.08 -11.50 -15.98
CA LEU A 70 0.24 -11.81 -15.42
C LEU A 70 1.34 -11.60 -16.47
N LEU A 71 2.31 -10.75 -16.16
CA LEU A 71 3.48 -10.48 -17.00
C LEU A 71 4.74 -11.19 -16.48
N ALA A 72 4.91 -11.21 -15.15
CA ALA A 72 5.99 -11.94 -14.50
C ALA A 72 5.48 -12.63 -13.24
N LYS A 73 5.88 -13.88 -13.04
CA LYS A 73 5.56 -14.65 -11.83
C LYS A 73 6.66 -14.44 -10.78
N GLN A 74 6.28 -14.51 -9.51
CA GLN A 74 7.21 -14.47 -8.40
C GLN A 74 8.27 -15.59 -8.47
N ASP A 75 9.47 -15.32 -7.97
CA ASP A 75 10.55 -16.29 -7.80
C ASP A 75 10.90 -16.46 -6.31
N GLY A 76 10.74 -17.67 -5.78
CA GLY A 76 10.96 -17.94 -4.36
C GLY A 76 9.89 -17.39 -3.40
N PHE A 77 10.24 -17.34 -2.11
CA PHE A 77 9.30 -17.01 -1.02
C PHE A 77 9.05 -15.51 -0.87
N ILE A 78 10.11 -14.69 -1.00
CA ILE A 78 10.01 -13.23 -0.99
C ILE A 78 10.17 -12.78 -2.43
N SER A 79 9.05 -12.60 -3.12
CA SER A 79 8.92 -12.05 -4.46
C SER A 79 7.43 -11.78 -4.71
N ALA A 80 7.07 -10.95 -5.70
CA ALA A 80 5.68 -10.65 -6.05
C ALA A 80 5.49 -10.71 -7.56
N ALA A 81 4.26 -11.04 -7.97
CA ALA A 81 3.88 -11.03 -9.38
C ALA A 81 3.85 -9.60 -9.94
N ILE A 82 4.11 -9.47 -11.24
CA ILE A 82 3.97 -8.21 -11.97
C ILE A 82 2.85 -8.38 -12.98
N ILE A 83 1.92 -7.44 -12.94
CA ILE A 83 0.65 -7.50 -13.65
C ILE A 83 0.56 -6.33 -14.63
N ALA A 84 -0.03 -6.57 -15.80
CA ALA A 84 -0.21 -5.58 -16.85
C ALA A 84 -1.14 -4.43 -16.39
N PRO A 85 -0.65 -3.19 -16.29
CA PRO A 85 -1.47 -2.03 -15.91
C PRO A 85 -2.57 -1.67 -16.90
N THR A 86 -2.38 -2.06 -18.17
CA THR A 86 -3.28 -1.82 -19.30
C THR A 86 -3.10 -2.93 -20.34
N SER A 87 -4.00 -3.02 -21.32
CA SER A 87 -3.78 -3.81 -22.53
C SER A 87 -2.75 -3.15 -23.44
N GLY A 88 -2.08 -3.97 -24.26
CA GLY A 88 -1.05 -3.50 -25.18
C GLY A 88 -0.16 -4.61 -25.70
N ILE A 89 1.03 -4.22 -26.18
CA ILE A 89 2.02 -5.13 -26.76
C ILE A 89 3.32 -5.05 -25.96
N ILE A 90 3.91 -6.21 -25.66
CA ILE A 90 5.23 -6.29 -25.06
C ILE A 90 6.28 -5.90 -26.10
N LYS A 91 6.80 -4.68 -25.97
CA LYS A 91 7.77 -4.10 -26.89
C LYS A 91 9.17 -4.66 -26.68
N GLU A 92 9.55 -4.84 -25.41
CA GLU A 92 10.91 -5.26 -25.05
C GLU A 92 10.91 -5.96 -23.69
N ILE A 93 11.83 -6.92 -23.51
CA ILE A 93 12.21 -7.48 -22.21
C ILE A 93 13.73 -7.41 -22.15
N GLY A 94 14.26 -6.49 -21.34
CA GLY A 94 15.69 -6.18 -21.34
C GLY A 94 16.10 -5.27 -20.19
N LEU A 95 17.36 -4.84 -20.22
CA LEU A 95 17.91 -3.94 -19.21
C LEU A 95 17.43 -2.50 -19.48
N PHE A 96 16.77 -1.91 -18.49
CA PHE A 96 16.36 -0.50 -18.51
C PHE A 96 16.85 0.21 -17.24
N SER A 97 17.17 1.50 -17.35
CA SER A 97 17.64 2.30 -16.22
C SER A 97 16.65 2.25 -15.07
N ASN A 98 17.06 1.68 -13.93
CA ASN A 98 16.20 1.53 -12.76
C ASN A 98 16.32 2.75 -11.83
N ASN A 99 15.44 2.83 -10.83
CA ASN A 99 15.42 3.86 -9.79
C ASN A 99 16.55 3.72 -8.75
N HIS A 100 17.49 2.79 -8.93
CA HIS A 100 18.64 2.63 -8.04
C HIS A 100 19.49 3.92 -8.07
N PRO A 101 20.00 4.44 -6.93
CA PRO A 101 20.74 5.71 -6.88
C PRO A 101 21.96 5.78 -7.82
N SER A 102 22.54 4.64 -8.19
CA SER A 102 23.66 4.56 -9.14
C SER A 102 23.24 4.41 -10.60
N GLY A 103 21.93 4.42 -10.91
CA GLY A 103 21.40 4.22 -12.26
C GLY A 103 21.65 2.83 -12.84
N ILE A 104 21.90 1.81 -11.99
CA ILE A 104 22.09 0.44 -12.47
C ILE A 104 20.83 -0.01 -13.19
N ALA A 105 21.00 -0.50 -14.42
CA ALA A 105 19.91 -1.05 -15.19
C ALA A 105 19.44 -2.37 -14.58
N ALA A 106 18.12 -2.57 -14.57
CA ALA A 106 17.49 -3.80 -14.12
C ALA A 106 16.66 -4.42 -15.24
N GLN A 107 16.46 -5.74 -15.16
CA GLN A 107 15.57 -6.41 -16.10
C GLN A 107 14.17 -5.83 -15.99
N THR A 108 13.61 -5.44 -17.13
CA THR A 108 12.41 -4.61 -17.22
C THR A 108 11.58 -5.05 -18.43
N ILE A 109 10.27 -5.16 -18.24
CA ILE A 109 9.31 -5.37 -19.31
C ILE A 109 8.83 -4.00 -19.79
N THR A 110 9.02 -3.70 -21.08
CA THR A 110 8.45 -2.51 -21.72
C THR A 110 7.13 -2.86 -22.39
N LEU A 111 6.04 -2.30 -21.91
CA LEU A 111 4.69 -2.45 -22.46
C LEU A 111 4.32 -1.17 -23.21
N THR A 112 3.95 -1.28 -24.48
CA THR A 112 3.32 -0.21 -25.25
C THR A 112 1.81 -0.36 -25.14
N PRO A 113 1.10 0.57 -24.49
CA PRO A 113 -0.36 0.52 -24.42
C PRO A 113 -1.01 0.59 -25.80
N ASP A 114 -2.13 -0.13 -25.98
CA ASP A 114 -2.97 -0.03 -27.18
C ASP A 114 -4.08 1.03 -27.04
N HIS A 115 -4.18 1.65 -25.85
CA HIS A 115 -5.23 2.59 -25.43
C HIS A 115 -6.66 2.02 -25.47
N LEU A 116 -6.82 0.70 -25.52
CA LEU A 116 -8.12 0.03 -25.48
C LEU A 116 -8.56 -0.35 -24.05
N ASP A 117 -7.61 -0.41 -23.11
CA ASP A 117 -7.82 -0.80 -21.70
C ASP A 117 -8.60 -2.13 -21.56
N THR A 118 -8.36 -3.07 -22.47
CA THR A 118 -9.10 -4.35 -22.54
C THR A 118 -8.69 -5.26 -21.39
N TRP A 119 -9.64 -5.54 -20.49
CA TRP A 119 -9.43 -6.39 -19.32
C TRP A 119 -9.38 -7.87 -19.65
N ARG A 120 -8.58 -8.62 -18.88
CA ARG A 120 -8.79 -10.07 -18.73
C ARG A 120 -10.15 -10.34 -18.08
N GLU A 121 -10.61 -11.58 -18.20
CA GLU A 121 -11.75 -12.03 -17.39
C GLU A 121 -11.46 -11.84 -15.90
N ARG A 122 -12.42 -11.26 -15.18
CA ARG A 122 -12.32 -10.95 -13.75
C ARG A 122 -13.18 -11.93 -12.96
N GLN A 123 -12.63 -12.41 -11.85
CA GLN A 123 -13.26 -13.36 -10.94
C GLN A 123 -13.22 -12.82 -9.50
N PRO A 124 -14.05 -11.81 -9.16
CA PRO A 124 -14.13 -11.30 -7.80
C PRO A 124 -14.36 -12.39 -6.75
N LEU A 125 -13.71 -12.25 -5.60
CA LEU A 125 -13.98 -13.04 -4.41
C LEU A 125 -14.80 -12.20 -3.42
N THR A 126 -15.26 -12.86 -2.38
CA THR A 126 -15.89 -12.26 -1.21
C THR A 126 -15.03 -12.50 0.03
N ILE A 127 -15.34 -11.78 1.11
CA ILE A 127 -14.70 -11.99 2.41
C ILE A 127 -15.00 -13.37 3.02
N ASN A 128 -16.02 -14.08 2.52
CA ASN A 128 -16.44 -15.39 3.00
C ASN A 128 -15.76 -16.56 2.27
N ASP A 129 -15.01 -16.28 1.21
CA ASP A 129 -14.22 -17.29 0.51
C ASP A 129 -13.11 -17.86 1.40
N ASP A 130 -12.58 -19.03 1.02
CA ASP A 130 -11.53 -19.68 1.79
C ASP A 130 -10.30 -18.78 1.96
N LYS A 131 -9.70 -18.81 3.15
CA LYS A 131 -8.52 -17.98 3.48
C LYS A 131 -7.37 -18.21 2.49
N THR A 132 -7.19 -19.44 2.02
CA THR A 132 -6.16 -19.78 1.04
C THR A 132 -6.45 -19.13 -0.31
N ALA A 133 -7.71 -19.11 -0.74
CA ALA A 133 -8.12 -18.44 -1.98
C ALA A 133 -7.88 -16.92 -1.90
N ILE A 134 -8.22 -16.29 -0.77
CA ILE A 134 -7.98 -14.86 -0.53
C ILE A 134 -6.48 -14.55 -0.53
N ILE A 135 -5.66 -15.33 0.17
CA ILE A 135 -4.20 -15.16 0.19
C ILE A 135 -3.61 -15.33 -1.21
N ASN A 136 -4.05 -16.35 -1.95
CA ASN A 136 -3.62 -16.57 -3.33
C ASN A 136 -4.02 -15.40 -4.24
N ARG A 137 -5.22 -14.84 -4.08
CA ARG A 137 -5.61 -13.63 -4.80
C ARG A 137 -4.69 -12.45 -4.52
N ILE A 138 -4.38 -12.17 -3.26
CA ILE A 138 -3.45 -11.09 -2.87
C ILE A 138 -2.06 -11.31 -3.48
N LYS A 139 -1.60 -12.56 -3.51
CA LYS A 139 -0.32 -12.98 -4.10
C LYS A 139 -0.28 -12.81 -5.61
N GLU A 140 -1.29 -13.31 -6.31
CA GLU A 140 -1.44 -13.21 -7.76
C GLU A 140 -1.67 -11.77 -8.22
N ALA A 141 -2.29 -10.94 -7.38
CA ALA A 141 -2.47 -9.52 -7.64
C ALA A 141 -1.20 -8.68 -7.54
N GLY A 142 -0.06 -9.27 -7.14
CA GLY A 142 1.21 -8.56 -7.03
C GLY A 142 1.27 -7.53 -5.89
N ILE A 143 0.41 -7.67 -4.87
CA ILE A 143 0.33 -6.66 -3.80
C ILE A 143 1.57 -6.71 -2.93
N THR A 144 2.26 -5.57 -2.88
CA THR A 144 3.40 -5.29 -2.01
C THR A 144 3.04 -4.18 -1.02
N GLY A 145 3.83 -4.05 0.06
CA GLY A 145 3.69 -2.99 1.05
C GLY A 145 3.91 -1.62 0.40
N LEU A 146 2.85 -0.80 0.35
CA LEU A 146 2.82 0.50 -0.31
C LEU A 146 3.36 1.63 0.57
N GLY A 147 3.65 1.36 1.85
CA GLY A 147 4.31 2.29 2.77
C GLY A 147 5.83 2.41 2.63
N GLY A 148 6.44 1.82 1.59
CA GLY A 148 7.84 2.09 1.21
C GLY A 148 8.78 0.88 1.15
N ALA A 149 8.57 -0.15 1.99
CA ALA A 149 9.45 -1.32 2.00
C ALA A 149 9.16 -2.35 0.89
N SER A 150 8.05 -2.21 0.14
CA SER A 150 7.63 -3.11 -0.95
C SER A 150 7.71 -4.61 -0.59
N PHE A 151 7.42 -4.98 0.66
CA PHE A 151 7.39 -6.38 1.09
C PHE A 151 6.10 -7.07 0.59
N PRO A 152 6.14 -8.30 0.04
CA PRO A 152 4.94 -8.98 -0.44
C PRO A 152 3.86 -9.13 0.65
N SER A 153 2.67 -8.56 0.41
CA SER A 153 1.61 -8.50 1.42
C SER A 153 1.06 -9.89 1.78
N ALA A 154 0.96 -10.79 0.79
CA ALA A 154 0.54 -12.16 1.02
C ALA A 154 1.47 -12.90 2.01
N VAL A 155 2.79 -12.64 1.95
CA VAL A 155 3.77 -13.23 2.89
C VAL A 155 3.54 -12.70 4.30
N LYS A 156 3.32 -11.39 4.46
CA LYS A 156 3.05 -10.76 5.76
C LYS A 156 1.74 -11.29 6.39
N LEU A 157 0.72 -11.54 5.57
CA LEU A 157 -0.60 -12.03 5.98
C LEU A 157 -0.67 -13.56 6.15
N SER A 158 0.32 -14.30 5.67
CA SER A 158 0.44 -15.77 5.86
C SER A 158 1.21 -16.15 7.12
N THR A 159 1.28 -15.25 8.12
CA THR A 159 2.00 -15.50 9.37
C THR A 159 1.27 -16.54 10.24
N ASN A 160 2.04 -17.43 10.87
CA ASN A 160 1.53 -18.34 11.90
C ASN A 160 1.60 -17.74 13.31
N ALA A 161 2.17 -16.54 13.46
CA ALA A 161 2.24 -15.85 14.75
C ALA A 161 0.85 -15.38 15.17
N ALA A 162 0.54 -15.53 16.46
CA ALA A 162 -0.66 -14.92 17.03
C ALA A 162 -0.49 -13.39 17.06
N ILE A 163 -1.41 -12.67 16.42
CA ILE A 163 -1.36 -11.21 16.35
C ILE A 163 -2.32 -10.62 17.39
N ASP A 164 -1.79 -9.83 18.31
CA ASP A 164 -2.60 -9.05 19.24
C ASP A 164 -3.14 -7.80 18.53
N PHE A 165 -2.29 -7.09 17.80
CA PHE A 165 -2.61 -5.81 17.16
C PHE A 165 -2.37 -5.84 15.65
N LEU A 166 -3.41 -5.56 14.87
CA LEU A 166 -3.29 -5.14 13.48
C LEU A 166 -3.30 -3.61 13.45
N ILE A 167 -2.19 -2.99 13.07
CA ILE A 167 -2.08 -1.54 12.94
C ILE A 167 -2.18 -1.18 11.47
N ILE A 168 -3.13 -0.32 11.12
CA ILE A 168 -3.25 0.30 9.81
C ILE A 168 -2.61 1.68 9.89
N ASN A 169 -1.45 1.81 9.25
CA ASN A 169 -0.67 3.03 9.23
C ASN A 169 -1.22 4.00 8.18
N GLY A 170 -1.96 5.01 8.64
CA GLY A 170 -2.34 6.21 7.89
C GLY A 170 -1.54 7.44 8.33
N ALA A 171 -0.43 7.25 9.05
CA ALA A 171 0.49 8.32 9.37
C ALA A 171 1.37 8.63 8.15
N GLU A 172 1.50 9.90 7.84
CA GLU A 172 2.20 10.40 6.66
C GLU A 172 2.99 11.63 7.12
N CYS A 173 4.05 11.36 7.90
CA CYS A 173 4.81 12.38 8.61
C CYS A 173 5.89 13.04 7.73
N GLU A 174 6.11 12.50 6.53
CA GLU A 174 7.01 13.04 5.51
C GLU A 174 6.50 14.41 5.02
N PRO A 175 7.38 15.41 4.92
CA PRO A 175 7.06 16.65 4.23
C PRO A 175 6.61 16.37 2.79
N TYR A 176 5.76 17.25 2.24
CA TYR A 176 5.20 17.21 0.89
C TYR A 176 4.18 16.11 0.59
N ILE A 177 4.34 14.89 1.11
CA ILE A 177 3.47 13.77 0.75
C ILE A 177 2.05 14.00 1.30
N THR A 178 1.02 13.76 0.49
CA THR A 178 -0.42 13.87 0.84
C THR A 178 -1.27 12.75 0.24
N SER A 179 -0.65 11.72 -0.31
CA SER A 179 -1.32 10.65 -1.05
C SER A 179 -2.19 9.78 -0.13
N ASP A 180 -1.70 9.45 1.07
CA ASP A 180 -2.43 8.60 2.01
C ASP A 180 -3.56 9.38 2.68
N ASP A 181 -3.33 10.67 2.97
CA ASP A 181 -4.38 11.60 3.43
C ASP A 181 -5.53 11.68 2.42
N ALA A 182 -5.20 11.95 1.15
CA ALA A 182 -6.19 12.02 0.08
C ALA A 182 -6.92 10.69 -0.14
N LEU A 183 -6.21 9.56 -0.01
CA LEU A 183 -6.78 8.22 -0.14
C LEU A 183 -7.76 7.91 1.00
N MET A 184 -7.40 8.22 2.25
CA MET A 184 -8.31 8.03 3.39
C MET A 184 -9.58 8.87 3.26
N GLN A 185 -9.49 10.08 2.71
CA GLN A 185 -10.66 10.94 2.50
C GLN A 185 -11.59 10.45 1.39
N GLN A 186 -11.05 9.87 0.31
CA GLN A 186 -11.81 9.54 -0.91
C GLN A 186 -12.20 8.07 -1.03
N HIS A 187 -11.46 7.17 -0.39
CA HIS A 187 -11.66 5.71 -0.51
C HIS A 187 -11.63 5.01 0.86
N SER A 188 -12.10 5.68 1.92
CA SER A 188 -12.20 5.14 3.28
C SER A 188 -12.93 3.79 3.32
N ASP A 189 -14.07 3.66 2.63
CA ASP A 189 -14.85 2.42 2.57
C ASP A 189 -14.02 1.25 2.02
N SER A 190 -13.23 1.50 0.97
CA SER A 190 -12.36 0.49 0.40
C SER A 190 -11.17 0.17 1.31
N ILE A 191 -10.65 1.13 2.08
CA ILE A 191 -9.63 0.87 3.08
C ILE A 191 -10.21 -0.05 4.16
N ILE A 192 -11.38 0.28 4.71
CA ILE A 192 -12.07 -0.51 5.74
C ILE A 192 -12.36 -1.92 5.23
N ALA A 193 -12.89 -2.09 4.01
CA ALA A 193 -13.10 -3.42 3.43
C ALA A 193 -11.81 -4.25 3.37
N GLY A 194 -10.66 -3.61 3.09
CA GLY A 194 -9.34 -4.25 3.13
C GLY A 194 -8.94 -4.66 4.54
N VAL A 195 -9.28 -3.85 5.55
CA VAL A 195 -9.08 -4.16 6.97
C VAL A 195 -9.90 -5.36 7.38
N GLU A 196 -11.16 -5.45 6.96
CA GLU A 196 -12.03 -6.60 7.23
C GLU A 196 -11.43 -7.89 6.65
N ILE A 197 -10.96 -7.86 5.41
CA ILE A 197 -10.30 -9.00 4.77
C ILE A 197 -9.05 -9.41 5.56
N MET A 198 -8.20 -8.45 5.95
CA MET A 198 -7.01 -8.78 6.76
C MET A 198 -7.40 -9.37 8.12
N ALA A 199 -8.48 -8.87 8.72
CA ALA A 199 -8.99 -9.38 10.00
C ALA A 199 -9.45 -10.85 9.88
N THR A 200 -10.10 -11.26 8.78
CA THR A 200 -10.48 -12.67 8.60
C THR A 200 -9.27 -13.57 8.40
N LEU A 201 -8.20 -13.06 7.77
CA LEU A 201 -6.98 -13.82 7.55
C LEU A 201 -6.23 -14.08 8.86
N ILE A 202 -5.95 -13.03 9.64
CA ILE A 202 -5.02 -13.11 10.79
C ILE A 202 -5.69 -13.09 12.17
N ASN A 203 -7.00 -12.79 12.26
CA ASN A 203 -7.80 -12.76 13.49
C ASN A 203 -7.14 -12.01 14.67
N PRO A 204 -6.86 -10.70 14.53
CA PRO A 204 -6.20 -9.92 15.57
C PRO A 204 -7.15 -9.66 16.75
N LYS A 205 -6.62 -9.39 17.95
CA LYS A 205 -7.45 -9.01 19.11
C LYS A 205 -7.97 -7.57 19.01
N ARG A 206 -7.18 -6.69 18.40
CA ARG A 206 -7.48 -5.27 18.20
C ARG A 206 -6.98 -4.80 16.85
N ILE A 207 -7.74 -3.93 16.22
CA ILE A 207 -7.35 -3.25 15.00
C ILE A 207 -7.24 -1.77 15.29
N ILE A 208 -6.10 -1.15 14.97
CA ILE A 208 -5.85 0.27 15.22
C ILE A 208 -5.57 0.95 13.89
N ILE A 209 -6.41 1.88 13.46
CA ILE A 209 -6.12 2.74 12.31
C ILE A 209 -5.54 4.04 12.84
N ALA A 210 -4.23 4.20 12.68
CA ALA A 210 -3.50 5.32 13.23
C ALA A 210 -3.34 6.43 12.20
N ILE A 211 -3.84 7.61 12.52
CA ILE A 211 -3.90 8.78 11.63
C ILE A 211 -3.33 9.97 12.40
N GLU A 212 -2.52 10.81 11.78
CA GLU A 212 -1.98 12.00 12.45
C GLU A 212 -3.09 13.00 12.78
N ASP A 213 -2.99 13.63 13.96
CA ASP A 213 -3.95 14.60 14.50
C ASP A 213 -4.17 15.84 13.62
N ASN A 214 -3.25 16.12 12.70
CA ASN A 214 -3.39 17.19 11.71
C ASN A 214 -4.25 16.83 10.49
N LYS A 215 -4.86 15.63 10.43
CA LYS A 215 -5.74 15.18 9.33
C LYS A 215 -7.19 14.92 9.78
N PRO A 216 -7.92 15.95 10.26
CA PRO A 216 -9.27 15.75 10.79
C PRO A 216 -10.26 15.21 9.74
N GLN A 217 -10.10 15.57 8.46
CA GLN A 217 -10.99 15.08 7.40
C GLN A 217 -10.80 13.58 7.13
N ALA A 218 -9.56 13.09 7.12
CA ALA A 218 -9.28 11.67 7.01
C ALA A 218 -9.82 10.88 8.22
N ILE A 219 -9.66 11.42 9.43
CA ILE A 219 -10.21 10.82 10.65
C ILE A 219 -11.73 10.67 10.54
N ILE A 220 -12.45 11.75 10.20
CA ILE A 220 -13.91 11.73 10.05
C ILE A 220 -14.35 10.73 8.96
N ALA A 221 -13.67 10.70 7.82
CA ALA A 221 -14.00 9.80 6.73
C ALA A 221 -13.80 8.32 7.12
N MET A 222 -12.71 8.01 7.84
CA MET A 222 -12.40 6.66 8.32
C MET A 222 -13.32 6.22 9.46
N GLU A 223 -13.67 7.11 10.39
CA GLU A 223 -14.65 6.85 11.45
C GLU A 223 -16.02 6.50 10.85
N LYS A 224 -16.48 7.30 9.89
CA LYS A 224 -17.74 7.05 9.18
C LYS A 224 -17.73 5.72 8.43
N ALA A 225 -16.66 5.42 7.70
CA ALA A 225 -16.55 4.16 6.96
C ALA A 225 -16.49 2.92 7.88
N ALA A 226 -15.99 3.08 9.11
CA ALA A 226 -15.87 1.99 10.07
C ALA A 226 -17.13 1.78 10.93
N GLU A 227 -18.11 2.68 10.89
CA GLU A 227 -19.25 2.74 11.84
C GLU A 227 -19.97 1.39 12.01
N ASP A 228 -20.24 0.70 10.91
CA ASP A 228 -20.99 -0.57 10.91
C ASP A 228 -20.17 -1.79 11.35
N VAL A 229 -18.84 -1.71 11.28
CA VAL A 229 -17.93 -2.85 11.47
C VAL A 229 -17.03 -2.71 12.69
N ALA A 230 -16.88 -1.50 13.24
CA ALA A 230 -15.90 -1.20 14.27
C ALA A 230 -16.09 -2.04 15.53
N ASN A 231 -17.34 -2.16 16.03
CA ASN A 231 -17.63 -2.96 17.20
C ASN A 231 -17.43 -4.47 16.96
N LYS A 232 -17.74 -4.95 15.75
CA LYS A 232 -17.63 -6.37 15.40
C LYS A 232 -16.17 -6.81 15.28
N LEU A 233 -15.31 -5.93 14.79
CA LEU A 233 -13.90 -6.22 14.50
C LEU A 233 -12.92 -5.56 15.48
N GLU A 234 -13.43 -4.92 16.53
CA GLU A 234 -12.64 -4.23 17.55
C GLU A 234 -11.69 -3.18 16.92
N ILE A 235 -12.22 -2.38 15.99
CA ILE A 235 -11.49 -1.32 15.29
C ILE A 235 -11.51 -0.04 16.12
N ILE A 236 -10.34 0.58 16.22
CA ILE A 236 -10.13 1.88 16.86
C ILE A 236 -9.48 2.81 15.84
N ILE A 237 -10.16 3.91 15.49
CA ILE A 237 -9.51 5.03 14.80
C ILE A 237 -8.77 5.85 15.86
N ARG A 238 -7.46 6.03 15.70
CA ARG A 238 -6.60 6.68 16.70
C ARG A 238 -5.84 7.84 16.07
N ALA A 239 -6.20 9.05 16.49
CA ALA A 239 -5.38 10.23 16.26
C ALA A 239 -4.04 10.07 17.00
N ILE A 240 -2.91 10.26 16.31
CA ILE A 240 -1.56 10.24 16.87
C ILE A 240 -0.87 11.60 16.68
N PRO A 241 0.13 11.97 17.50
CA PRO A 241 0.85 13.23 17.33
C PRO A 241 1.53 13.34 15.96
N THR A 242 1.38 14.47 15.29
CA THR A 242 2.14 14.81 14.07
C THR A 242 3.62 15.06 14.43
N LEU A 243 4.44 14.02 14.39
CA LEU A 243 5.87 14.06 14.74
C LEU A 243 6.65 13.18 13.75
N TYR A 244 7.68 13.69 13.08
CA TYR A 244 8.53 12.85 12.24
C TYR A 244 9.60 12.15 13.10
N PRO A 245 9.86 10.83 12.97
CA PRO A 245 9.27 9.86 12.02
C PRO A 245 8.25 8.92 12.69
N ALA A 246 7.18 9.43 13.29
CA ALA A 246 6.18 8.61 13.99
C ALA A 246 5.44 7.62 13.07
N GLY A 247 5.39 7.88 11.75
CA GLY A 247 4.88 6.94 10.76
C GLY A 247 5.79 5.75 10.47
N GLY A 248 7.04 5.75 10.97
CA GLY A 248 7.93 4.60 10.86
C GLY A 248 7.40 3.40 11.64
N GLU A 249 7.50 2.18 11.07
CA GLU A 249 6.84 0.97 11.61
C GLU A 249 7.16 0.74 13.10
N LYS A 250 8.43 0.90 13.50
CA LYS A 250 8.85 0.70 14.90
C LYS A 250 8.35 1.80 15.83
N GLN A 251 8.43 3.06 15.40
CA GLN A 251 7.95 4.21 16.16
C GLN A 251 6.44 4.13 16.37
N LEU A 252 5.69 3.80 15.32
CA LEU A 252 4.24 3.67 15.39
C LEU A 252 3.80 2.58 16.37
N ILE A 253 4.47 1.42 16.34
CA ILE A 253 4.21 0.34 17.31
C ILE A 253 4.48 0.83 18.74
N GLU A 254 5.58 1.54 18.97
CA GLU A 254 5.92 2.07 20.29
C GLU A 254 4.89 3.10 20.77
N VAL A 255 4.50 4.05 19.90
CA VAL A 255 3.48 5.08 20.21
C VAL A 255 2.14 4.47 20.56
N LEU A 256 1.73 3.40 19.89
CA LEU A 256 0.41 2.80 20.06
C LEU A 256 0.37 1.69 21.10
N THR A 257 1.50 1.05 21.41
CA THR A 257 1.49 -0.17 22.23
C THR A 257 2.59 -0.20 23.29
N SER A 258 3.48 0.79 23.39
CA SER A 258 4.68 0.73 24.24
C SER A 258 5.65 -0.42 23.95
N LYS A 259 5.35 -1.30 22.99
CA LYS A 259 6.24 -2.41 22.59
C LYS A 259 7.33 -1.86 21.66
N GLN A 260 8.54 -2.40 21.78
CA GLN A 260 9.63 -2.13 20.84
C GLN A 260 9.98 -3.42 20.10
N VAL A 261 10.19 -3.32 18.79
CA VAL A 261 10.65 -4.44 17.96
C VAL A 261 12.15 -4.66 18.20
N PRO A 262 12.57 -5.82 18.76
CA PRO A 262 13.99 -6.07 19.03
C PRO A 262 14.82 -6.08 17.74
N SER A 263 16.13 -5.87 17.88
CA SER A 263 17.06 -5.99 16.75
C SER A 263 17.00 -7.40 16.13
N GLY A 264 16.98 -7.49 14.80
CA GLY A 264 16.90 -8.76 14.06
C GLY A 264 15.55 -9.48 14.14
N LYS A 265 14.53 -8.88 14.77
CA LYS A 265 13.17 -9.41 14.85
C LYS A 265 12.21 -8.60 13.99
N ILE A 266 11.05 -9.18 13.71
CA ILE A 266 9.96 -8.55 12.96
C ILE A 266 8.79 -8.24 13.91
N PRO A 267 7.89 -7.29 13.57
CA PRO A 267 6.72 -6.97 14.39
C PRO A 267 5.87 -8.19 14.78
N ALA A 268 5.77 -9.20 13.90
CA ALA A 268 5.00 -10.40 14.18
C ALA A 268 5.54 -11.18 15.39
N ASP A 269 6.84 -11.09 15.68
CA ASP A 269 7.48 -11.75 16.84
C ASP A 269 7.01 -11.17 18.18
N ILE A 270 6.46 -9.94 18.18
CA ILE A 270 5.91 -9.27 19.37
C ILE A 270 4.37 -9.19 19.31
N GLY A 271 3.74 -9.96 18.43
CA GLY A 271 2.29 -10.02 18.26
C GLY A 271 1.69 -8.78 17.60
N VAL A 272 2.44 -8.12 16.71
CA VAL A 272 1.96 -6.93 16.00
C VAL A 272 2.14 -7.10 14.49
N LEU A 273 1.16 -6.68 13.70
CA LEU A 273 1.27 -6.60 12.25
C LEU A 273 0.89 -5.20 11.81
N VAL A 274 1.75 -4.53 11.06
CA VAL A 274 1.48 -3.18 10.53
C VAL A 274 1.23 -3.25 9.03
N GLN A 275 0.18 -2.61 8.52
CA GLN A 275 -0.06 -2.44 7.09
C GLN A 275 -0.39 -0.99 6.77
N ASN A 276 0.02 -0.50 5.60
CA ASN A 276 -0.29 0.86 5.18
C ASN A 276 -1.73 0.96 4.64
N VAL A 277 -2.37 2.13 4.76
CA VAL A 277 -3.73 2.38 4.25
C VAL A 277 -3.87 2.08 2.76
N ALA A 278 -2.88 2.44 1.94
CA ALA A 278 -2.89 2.14 0.51
C ALA A 278 -2.77 0.63 0.23
N THR A 279 -2.02 -0.10 1.05
CA THR A 279 -2.00 -1.57 0.95
C THR A 279 -3.34 -2.19 1.32
N SER A 280 -4.03 -1.66 2.34
CA SER A 280 -5.39 -2.10 2.70
C SER A 280 -6.36 -1.88 1.54
N HIS A 281 -6.35 -0.68 0.96
CA HIS A 281 -7.14 -0.36 -0.24
C HIS A 281 -6.84 -1.34 -1.39
N ALA A 282 -5.57 -1.57 -1.72
CA ALA A 282 -5.18 -2.50 -2.78
C ALA A 282 -5.65 -3.94 -2.53
N ILE A 283 -5.63 -4.41 -1.27
CA ILE A 283 -6.15 -5.74 -0.89
C ILE A 283 -7.66 -5.82 -1.17
N ALA A 284 -8.42 -4.80 -0.78
CA ALA A 284 -9.86 -4.77 -1.07
C ALA A 284 -10.14 -4.82 -2.58
N GLN A 285 -9.41 -4.02 -3.37
CA GLN A 285 -9.56 -3.97 -4.82
C GLN A 285 -9.26 -5.35 -5.45
N ALA A 286 -8.18 -6.02 -5.05
CA ALA A 286 -7.81 -7.32 -5.61
C ALA A 286 -8.78 -8.44 -5.22
N VAL A 287 -9.25 -8.45 -3.96
CA VAL A 287 -10.13 -9.51 -3.48
C VAL A 287 -11.55 -9.29 -4.00
N LEU A 288 -12.12 -8.11 -3.77
CA LEU A 288 -13.54 -7.85 -4.01
C LEU A 288 -13.88 -7.47 -5.45
N LEU A 289 -12.91 -7.02 -6.24
CA LEU A 289 -13.15 -6.57 -7.62
C LEU A 289 -12.27 -7.28 -8.65
N ASP A 290 -11.38 -8.17 -8.20
CA ASP A 290 -10.31 -8.75 -9.01
C ASP A 290 -9.52 -7.67 -9.78
N HIS A 291 -9.25 -6.57 -9.08
CA HIS A 291 -8.44 -5.46 -9.56
C HIS A 291 -7.04 -5.56 -8.92
N PRO A 292 -6.05 -6.14 -9.62
CA PRO A 292 -4.70 -6.30 -9.10
C PRO A 292 -3.97 -4.96 -8.90
N LEU A 293 -2.74 -4.98 -8.40
CA LEU A 293 -1.96 -3.77 -8.20
C LEU A 293 -1.47 -3.21 -9.56
N LEU A 294 -2.28 -2.35 -10.16
CA LEU A 294 -2.02 -1.76 -11.48
C LEU A 294 -1.51 -0.31 -11.41
N SER A 295 -1.78 0.38 -10.31
CA SER A 295 -1.46 1.80 -10.11
C SER A 295 -1.17 2.10 -8.65
N ARG A 296 -0.57 3.25 -8.39
CA ARG A 296 -0.36 3.81 -7.05
C ARG A 296 -0.76 5.27 -7.04
N ILE A 297 -1.21 5.76 -5.89
CA ILE A 297 -1.44 7.19 -5.69
C ILE A 297 -0.12 7.83 -5.30
N VAL A 298 0.28 8.86 -6.02
CA VAL A 298 1.55 9.57 -5.82
C VAL A 298 1.26 11.06 -5.66
N THR A 299 1.90 11.69 -4.67
CA THR A 299 1.91 13.15 -4.58
C THR A 299 2.97 13.72 -5.49
N VAL A 300 2.57 14.59 -6.42
CA VAL A 300 3.47 15.36 -7.28
C VAL A 300 3.42 16.81 -6.80
N THR A 301 4.55 17.36 -6.37
CA THR A 301 4.63 18.72 -5.82
C THR A 301 6.08 19.21 -5.82
N GLY A 302 6.29 20.49 -5.52
CA GLY A 302 7.59 21.15 -5.55
C GLY A 302 7.54 22.47 -6.32
N ASP A 303 8.47 23.38 -6.05
CA ASP A 303 8.42 24.78 -6.52
C ASP A 303 8.32 24.92 -8.04
N LEU A 304 8.85 23.95 -8.80
CA LEU A 304 8.82 23.92 -10.27
C LEU A 304 7.69 23.07 -10.85
N VAL A 305 6.86 22.43 -10.02
CA VAL A 305 5.72 21.64 -10.48
C VAL A 305 4.57 22.58 -10.82
N ALA A 306 4.16 22.58 -12.10
CA ALA A 306 3.06 23.42 -12.59
C ALA A 306 1.71 23.00 -11.99
N GLN A 307 1.45 21.70 -11.92
CA GLN A 307 0.20 21.13 -11.40
C GLN A 307 0.50 20.21 -10.22
N PRO A 308 0.68 20.77 -9.00
CA PRO A 308 0.87 19.95 -7.82
C PRO A 308 -0.43 19.20 -7.51
N GLY A 309 -0.40 17.93 -7.10
CA GLY A 309 -1.61 17.16 -6.84
C GLY A 309 -1.32 15.75 -6.34
N ASN A 310 -2.39 14.99 -6.13
CA ASN A 310 -2.32 13.55 -5.88
C ASN A 310 -2.85 12.84 -7.12
N TYR A 311 -2.06 11.91 -7.65
CA TYR A 311 -2.32 11.31 -8.95
C TYR A 311 -2.35 9.80 -8.84
N GLN A 312 -3.36 9.15 -9.41
CA GLN A 312 -3.37 7.70 -9.62
C GLN A 312 -2.51 7.38 -10.85
N VAL A 313 -1.31 6.88 -10.61
CA VAL A 313 -0.27 6.65 -11.62
C VAL A 313 -0.16 5.15 -11.93
N PRO A 314 -0.26 4.71 -13.20
CA PRO A 314 -0.07 3.31 -13.55
C PRO A 314 1.38 2.89 -13.26
N LEU A 315 1.55 1.65 -12.78
CA LEU A 315 2.88 1.12 -12.54
C LEU A 315 3.70 1.10 -13.83
N GLY A 316 4.95 1.55 -13.76
CA GLY A 316 5.86 1.63 -14.90
C GLY A 316 5.77 2.94 -15.70
N MET A 317 4.87 3.87 -15.38
CA MET A 317 4.97 5.23 -15.93
C MET A 317 6.28 5.88 -15.48
N SER A 318 6.98 6.54 -16.40
CA SER A 318 8.21 7.26 -16.07
C SER A 318 7.94 8.55 -15.29
N ILE A 319 8.90 8.98 -14.46
CA ILE A 319 8.81 10.26 -13.74
C ILE A 319 8.73 11.43 -14.73
N GLU A 320 9.46 11.35 -15.85
CA GLU A 320 9.43 12.37 -16.90
C GLU A 320 8.00 12.58 -17.42
N GLN A 321 7.30 11.50 -17.76
CA GLN A 321 5.91 11.58 -18.22
C GLN A 321 4.94 12.07 -17.16
N LEU A 322 5.20 11.79 -15.88
CA LEU A 322 4.35 12.25 -14.77
C LEU A 322 4.52 13.74 -14.47
N LEU A 323 5.67 14.34 -14.82
CA LEU A 323 6.01 15.73 -14.53
C LEU A 323 5.67 16.70 -15.67
N ILE A 324 5.30 16.21 -16.86
CA ILE A 324 4.90 17.00 -18.04
C ILE A 324 3.40 17.28 -17.99
#